data_AF-A0A2E9A6E6-F1
#
_entry.id   AF-A0A2E9A6E6-F1
#
_cell.length_a   1.000
_cell.length_b   1.000
_cell.length_c   1.000
_cell.angle_alpha   90.00
_cell.angle_beta   90.00
_cell.angle_gamma   90.00
#
_symmetry.space_group_name_H-M   'P 1'
#
loop_
_entity.id
_entity.type
_entity.pdbx_description
1 polymer ?
#
loop_
_entity_poly.entity_id
_entity_poly.type
_entity_poly.pdbx_seq_one_letter_code
_entity_poly.pdbx_strand_id
1 'polypeptide(L)'
;MTGIKVKDCPECGLLNPETLLLQEECIHCGADMSLPPLSKELDSQGKNQWEVIQALRASNGEKWYQENKQRLRSRLSWDEYLKLGG
;
A
#
# COMPACT_ATOMS: atom_id res chain seq x y z
N MET A 1 2.40 -3.49 33.22
CA MET A 1 1.86 -2.54 32.23
C MET A 1 1.77 -3.28 30.90
N THR A 2 0.56 -3.62 30.46
CA THR A 2 0.32 -4.16 29.11
C THR A 2 0.39 -2.98 28.14
N GLY A 3 1.60 -2.69 27.64
CA GLY A 3 1.79 -1.66 26.62
C GLY A 3 1.07 -2.06 25.33
N ILE A 4 0.36 -1.11 24.71
CA ILE A 4 -0.17 -1.29 23.37
C ILE A 4 1.02 -1.35 22.42
N LYS A 5 1.21 -2.49 21.76
CA LYS A 5 2.20 -2.59 20.68
C LYS A 5 1.66 -1.88 19.45
N VAL A 6 2.47 -1.06 18.81
CA VAL A 6 2.13 -0.29 17.61
C VAL A 6 3.24 -0.47 16.58
N LYS A 7 2.89 -0.45 15.30
CA LYS A 7 3.82 -0.52 14.17
C LYS A 7 3.52 0.61 13.19
N ASP A 8 4.56 1.24 12.66
CA ASP A 8 4.40 2.23 11.59
C ASP A 8 3.92 1.59 10.29
N CYS A 9 2.90 2.18 9.67
CA CYS A 9 2.52 1.81 8.31
C CYS A 9 3.54 2.40 7.32
N PRO A 10 4.21 1.58 6.49
CA PRO A 10 5.21 2.07 5.54
C PRO A 10 4.62 2.96 4.43
N GLU A 11 3.30 2.89 4.22
CA GLU A 11 2.62 3.57 3.11
C GLU A 11 2.04 4.93 3.49
N CYS A 12 1.46 5.06 4.69
CA CYS A 12 0.89 6.34 5.15
C CYS A 12 1.66 6.98 6.31
N GLY A 13 2.66 6.30 6.88
CA GLY A 13 3.47 6.79 8.00
C GLY A 13 2.74 6.88 9.34
N LEU A 14 1.49 6.41 9.43
CA LEU A 14 0.71 6.43 10.66
C LEU A 14 0.92 5.15 11.49
N LEU A 15 0.86 5.31 12.81
CA LEU A 15 0.95 4.20 13.76
C LEU A 15 -0.31 3.32 13.70
N ASN A 16 -0.11 2.03 13.45
CA ASN A 16 -1.16 1.01 13.44
C ASN A 16 -1.04 0.12 14.70
N PRO A 17 -2.12 -0.08 15.48
CA PRO A 17 -2.07 -0.96 16.65
C PRO A 17 -1.83 -2.43 16.28
N GLU A 18 -0.81 -3.06 16.86
CA GLU A 18 -0.51 -4.46 16.61
C GLU A 18 -1.59 -5.41 17.15
N THR A 19 -2.29 -5.01 18.23
CA THR A 19 -3.36 -5.80 18.84
C THR A 19 -4.61 -5.93 17.96
N LEU A 20 -4.73 -5.11 16.92
CA LEU A 20 -5.79 -5.17 15.90
C LEU A 20 -5.33 -5.89 14.61
N LEU A 21 -4.08 -6.40 14.56
CA LEU A 21 -3.49 -7.08 13.39
C LEU A 21 -4.12 -8.42 13.00
N LEU A 22 -5.25 -8.83 13.60
CA LEU A 22 -6.06 -9.92 13.04
C LEU A 22 -6.42 -9.68 11.56
N GLN A 23 -6.34 -8.42 11.08
CA GLN A 23 -6.67 -8.05 9.72
C GLN A 23 -5.46 -7.83 8.80
N GLU A 24 -4.21 -7.92 9.26
CA GLU A 24 -2.97 -7.60 8.51
C GLU A 24 -2.95 -6.23 7.78
N GLU A 25 -4.03 -5.46 7.80
CA GLU A 25 -4.23 -4.20 7.10
C GLU A 25 -4.04 -3.00 8.04
N CYS A 26 -3.55 -1.90 7.49
CA CYS A 26 -3.48 -0.62 8.18
C CYS A 26 -4.89 0.00 8.28
N ILE A 27 -5.36 0.31 9.48
CA ILE A 27 -6.69 0.90 9.68
C ILE A 27 -6.87 2.28 9.04
N HIS A 28 -5.77 2.97 8.76
CA HIS A 28 -5.79 4.35 8.26
C HIS A 28 -5.84 4.44 6.75
N CYS A 29 -5.20 3.50 6.03
CA CYS A 29 -5.10 3.54 4.57
C CYS A 29 -5.51 2.22 3.89
N GLY A 30 -5.77 1.16 4.65
CA GLY A 30 -6.08 -0.17 4.12
C GLY A 30 -4.90 -0.83 3.40
N ALA A 31 -3.67 -0.41 3.69
CA ALA A 31 -2.48 -1.08 3.19
C ALA A 31 -2.33 -2.43 3.88
N ASP A 32 -2.23 -3.49 3.09
CA ASP A 32 -1.85 -4.80 3.61
C ASP A 32 -0.38 -4.74 4.05
N MET A 33 -0.18 -4.85 5.37
CA MET A 33 1.10 -4.70 6.04
C MET A 33 1.89 -6.01 6.13
N SER A 34 1.34 -7.14 5.65
CA SER A 34 2.12 -8.37 5.45
C SER A 34 2.86 -8.38 4.12
N LEU A 35 2.54 -7.45 3.22
CA LEU A 35 3.17 -7.33 1.91
C LEU A 35 4.46 -6.50 1.95
N PRO A 36 5.37 -6.71 0.98
CA PRO A 36 6.58 -5.91 0.86
C PRO A 36 6.27 -4.40 0.75
N PRO A 37 7.12 -3.53 1.32
CA PRO A 37 6.95 -2.08 1.21
C PRO A 37 7.04 -1.62 -0.24
N LEU A 38 6.32 -0.56 -0.58
CA LEU A 38 6.29 -0.02 -1.93
C LEU A 38 7.54 0.78 -2.30
N SER A 39 7.72 0.99 -3.60
CA SER A 39 8.72 1.92 -4.12
C SER A 39 8.44 3.34 -3.63
N LYS A 40 9.50 4.03 -3.19
CA LYS A 40 9.45 5.46 -2.86
C LYS A 40 9.70 6.38 -4.06
N GLU A 41 9.95 5.79 -5.21
CA GLU A 41 10.11 6.51 -6.47
C GLU A 41 8.76 7.13 -6.87
N LEU A 42 8.81 8.37 -7.34
CA LEU A 42 7.64 9.11 -7.78
C LEU A 42 7.48 8.96 -9.29
N ASP A 43 6.24 8.96 -9.76
CA ASP A 43 5.91 9.03 -11.18
C ASP A 43 6.07 10.44 -11.75
N SER A 44 5.73 10.62 -13.03
CA SER A 44 5.89 11.90 -13.73
C SER A 44 5.01 13.01 -13.14
N GLN A 45 3.95 12.64 -12.43
CA GLN A 45 3.01 13.52 -11.74
C GLN A 45 3.39 13.76 -10.26
N GLY A 46 4.52 13.21 -9.80
CA GLY A 46 4.96 13.31 -8.42
C GLY A 46 4.23 12.40 -7.45
N LYS A 47 3.50 11.38 -7.94
CA LYS A 47 2.79 10.41 -7.09
C LYS A 47 3.66 9.20 -6.80
N ASN A 48 3.59 8.71 -5.57
CA ASN A 48 4.21 7.44 -5.21
C ASN A 48 3.34 6.24 -5.63
N GLN A 49 3.94 5.06 -5.60
CA GLN A 49 3.27 3.82 -5.98
C GLN A 49 2.00 3.54 -5.16
N TRP A 50 1.96 3.93 -3.88
CA TRP A 50 0.77 3.75 -3.04
C TRP A 50 -0.40 4.63 -3.48
N GLU A 51 -0.14 5.89 -3.80
CA GLU A 51 -1.14 6.83 -4.30
C GLU A 51 -1.75 6.36 -5.63
N VAL A 52 -0.91 5.82 -6.52
CA VAL A 52 -1.36 5.21 -7.77
C VAL A 52 -2.24 3.99 -7.50
N ILE A 53 -1.83 3.10 -6.58
CA ILE A 53 -2.63 1.94 -6.18
C ILE A 53 -3.98 2.35 -5.59
N GLN A 54 -4.02 3.40 -4.77
CA GLN A 54 -5.26 3.93 -4.20
C GLN A 54 -6.19 4.49 -5.27
N ALA A 55 -5.67 5.19 -6.28
CA ALA A 55 -6.47 5.67 -7.41
C ALA A 55 -7.06 4.50 -8.23
N LEU A 56 -6.26 3.45 -8.47
CA LEU A 56 -6.71 2.24 -9.15
C LEU A 56 -7.75 1.45 -8.33
N ARG A 57 -7.54 1.34 -7.02
CA ARG A 57 -8.48 0.72 -6.07
C ARG A 57 -9.81 1.47 -6.05
N ALA A 58 -9.79 2.80 -5.99
CA ALA A 58 -11.00 3.62 -6.02
C ALA A 58 -11.78 3.45 -7.32
N SER A 59 -11.08 3.26 -8.45
CA SER A 59 -11.71 3.10 -9.77
C SER A 59 -12.23 1.69 -10.05
N ASN A 60 -11.52 0.65 -9.61
CA ASN A 60 -11.85 -0.76 -9.91
C ASN A 60 -12.55 -1.50 -8.76
N GLY A 61 -12.55 -0.93 -7.55
CA GLY A 61 -13.17 -1.49 -6.35
C GLY A 61 -12.27 -2.43 -5.53
N GLU A 62 -12.76 -2.75 -4.32
CA GLU A 62 -12.00 -3.52 -3.31
C GLU A 62 -11.63 -4.93 -3.76
N LYS A 63 -12.57 -5.63 -4.39
CA LYS A 63 -12.35 -7.00 -4.85
C LYS A 63 -11.19 -7.09 -5.84
N TRP A 64 -11.16 -6.17 -6.81
CA TRP A 64 -10.08 -6.08 -7.79
C TRP A 64 -8.73 -5.81 -7.11
N TYR A 65 -8.70 -4.92 -6.12
CA TYR A 65 -7.48 -4.63 -5.36
C TYR A 65 -6.99 -5.88 -4.63
N GLN A 66 -7.86 -6.61 -3.93
CA GLN A 66 -7.47 -7.84 -3.22
C GLN A 66 -6.92 -8.92 -4.16
N GLU A 67 -7.48 -9.04 -5.38
CA GLU A 67 -7.00 -9.96 -6.42
C GLU A 67 -5.66 -9.52 -7.04
N ASN A 68 -5.32 -8.22 -7.01
CA ASN A 68 -4.17 -7.65 -7.71
C ASN A 68 -3.04 -7.14 -6.79
N LYS A 69 -3.28 -6.99 -5.48
CA LYS A 69 -2.37 -6.30 -4.54
C LYS A 69 -0.93 -6.83 -4.58
N GLN A 70 -0.74 -8.14 -4.73
CA GLN A 70 0.59 -8.74 -4.85
C GLN A 70 1.35 -8.25 -6.10
N ARG A 71 0.68 -8.28 -7.26
CA ARG A 71 1.25 -7.81 -8.53
C ARG A 71 1.53 -6.32 -8.49
N LEU A 72 0.58 -5.52 -8.01
CA LEU A 72 0.67 -4.06 -7.94
C LEU A 72 1.84 -3.59 -7.07
N ARG A 73 2.22 -4.36 -6.05
CA ARG A 73 3.35 -4.06 -5.16
C ARG A 73 4.70 -4.57 -5.69
N SER A 74 4.71 -5.30 -6.80
CA SER A 74 5.97 -5.77 -7.39
C SER A 74 6.75 -4.63 -8.03
N ARG A 75 8.08 -4.67 -7.92
CA ARG A 75 8.97 -3.70 -8.58
C ARG A 75 8.78 -3.72 -10.09
N LEU A 76 8.59 -4.90 -10.68
CA LEU A 76 8.34 -5.06 -12.12
C LEU A 76 7.10 -4.29 -12.57
N SER A 77 5.97 -4.44 -11.86
CA SER A 77 4.73 -3.72 -12.19
C SER A 77 4.88 -2.20 -12.06
N TRP A 78 5.72 -1.73 -11.11
CA TRP A 78 5.99 -0.31 -10.96
C TRP A 78 6.85 0.23 -12.11
N ASP A 79 7.92 -0.48 -12.46
CA ASP A 79 8.80 -0.10 -13.57
C ASP A 79 8.05 -0.09 -14.91
N GLU A 80 7.11 -1.02 -15.11
CA GLU A 80 6.23 -1.04 -16.28
C GLU A 80 5.29 0.17 -16.32
N TYR A 81 4.67 0.53 -15.20
CA TYR A 81 3.83 1.72 -15.09
C TYR A 81 4.62 3.00 -15.42
N LEU A 82 5.82 3.16 -14.84
CA LEU A 82 6.67 4.32 -15.09
C LEU A 82 7.09 4.44 -16.56
N LYS A 83 7.40 3.32 -17.22
CA LYS A 83 7.74 3.31 -18.66
C LYS A 83 6.58 3.74 -19.56
N LEU A 84 5.34 3.54 -19.14
CA LEU A 84 4.15 3.95 -19.88
C LEU A 84 3.80 5.43 -19.68
N GLY A 85 4.63 6.17 -18.95
CA GLY A 85 4.51 7.61 -18.80
C GLY A 85 3.79 8.06 -17.53
N GLY A 86 3.52 7.14 -16.60
CA GLY A 86 3.03 7.37 -15.22
C GLY A 86 2.22 8.65 -15.02
#